data_AF-A0A5B0H3K7-F1
#
_entry.id   AF-A0A5B0H3K7-F1
#
_cell.length_a   1.000
_cell.length_b   1.000
_cell.length_c   1.000
_cell.angle_alpha   90.00
_cell.angle_beta   90.00
_cell.angle_gamma   90.00
#
_symmetry.space_group_name_H-M   'P 1'
#
loop_
_entity.id
_entity.type
_entity.pdbx_description
1 polymer ?
#
loop_
_entity_poly.entity_id
_entity_poly.type
_entity_poly.pdbx_seq_one_letter_code
_entity_poly.pdbx_strand_id
1 'polypeptide(L)' 'MHDDASDALSQHMIDLRTWISDWYDHAFKAGLVRPPFTVDDAIVERLEGYFKAGLTPAEGAIAFFGFVH' A
#
# COMPACT_ATOMS: atom_id res chain seq x y z
N MET A 1 28.70 11.14 12.19
CA MET A 1 27.34 11.59 12.53
C MET A 1 26.42 10.57 11.88
N HIS A 2 25.73 9.76 12.68
CA HIS A 2 24.96 8.61 12.20
C HIS A 2 23.48 9.01 12.12
N ASP A 3 23.01 9.42 10.93
CA ASP A 3 21.58 9.65 10.70
C ASP A 3 21.13 9.32 9.26
N ASP A 4 21.95 8.66 8.44
CA ASP A 4 21.59 8.28 7.06
C ASP A 4 20.50 7.19 7.01
N ALA A 5 20.60 6.18 7.88
CA ALA A 5 19.65 5.07 7.92
C ALA A 5 18.26 5.49 8.47
N SER A 6 18.21 6.46 9.40
CA SER A 6 16.98 6.96 9.99
C SER A 6 16.16 7.79 8.99
N ASP A 7 16.84 8.57 8.16
CA ASP A 7 16.23 9.36 7.09
C ASP A 7 15.68 8.46 5.99
N ALA A 8 16.45 7.45 5.58
CA ALA A 8 16.01 6.46 4.58
C ALA A 8 14.78 5.65 5.04
N LEU A 9 14.70 5.27 6.31
CA LEU A 9 13.51 4.61 6.87
C LEU A 9 12.30 5.55 6.94
N SER A 10 12.53 6.83 7.26
CA SER A 10 11.46 7.85 7.30
C SER A 10 10.90 8.09 5.90
N GLN A 11 11.78 8.17 4.90
CA GLN A 11 11.40 8.31 3.49
C GLN A 11 10.62 7.08 3.01
N HIS A 12 11.10 5.88 3.32
CA HIS A 12 10.39 4.63 3.00
C HIS A 12 8.97 4.58 3.58
N MET A 13 8.77 5.03 4.82
CA MET A 13 7.44 5.11 5.44
C MET A 13 6.54 6.14 4.76
N ILE A 14 7.09 7.27 4.32
CA ILE A 14 6.35 8.31 3.58
C ILE A 14 5.92 7.78 2.21
N ASP A 15 6.83 7.14 1.48
CA ASP A 15 6.56 6.53 0.19
C ASP A 15 5.51 5.42 0.31
N LEU A 16 5.64 4.53 1.30
CA LEU A 16 4.65 3.48 1.58
C LEU A 16 3.27 4.07 1.91
N ARG A 17 3.21 5.11 2.75
CA ARG A 17 1.94 5.75 3.11
C ARG A 17 1.28 6.44 1.91
N THR A 18 2.08 7.05 1.05
CA THR A 18 1.59 7.66 -0.19
C THR A 18 1.05 6.57 -1.11
N TRP A 19 1.82 5.51 -1.32
CA TRP A 19 1.43 4.35 -2.12
C TRP A 19 0.14 3.68 -1.61
N ILE A 20 -0.03 3.49 -0.30
CA ILE A 20 -1.26 2.94 0.31
C ILE A 20 -2.45 3.89 0.10
N SER A 21 -2.22 5.20 0.14
CA SER A 21 -3.27 6.19 -0.08
C SER A 21 -3.75 6.19 -1.54
N ASP A 22 -2.83 6.14 -2.50
CA ASP A 22 -3.14 5.95 -3.92
C ASP A 22 -3.82 4.61 -4.19
N TRP A 23 -3.38 3.53 -3.51
CA TRP A 23 -3.99 2.21 -3.60
C TRP A 23 -5.44 2.25 -3.14
N TYR A 24 -5.71 2.93 -2.02
CA TYR A 24 -7.06 3.07 -1.47
C TYR A 24 -7.96 3.90 -2.40
N ASP A 25 -7.47 5.01 -2.95
CA ASP A 25 -8.20 5.81 -3.93
C ASP A 25 -8.54 5.01 -5.18
N HIS A 26 -7.58 4.23 -5.70
CA HIS A 26 -7.81 3.34 -6.83
C HIS A 26 -8.86 2.27 -6.53
N ALA A 27 -8.74 1.62 -5.38
CA ALA A 27 -9.68 0.59 -4.94
C ALA A 27 -11.08 1.17 -4.70
N PHE A 28 -11.18 2.39 -4.18
CA PHE A 28 -12.43 3.11 -4.00
C PHE A 28 -13.07 3.48 -5.36
N LYS A 29 -12.29 4.04 -6.30
CA LYS A 29 -12.77 4.36 -7.66
C LYS A 29 -13.19 3.13 -8.44
N ALA A 30 -12.51 2.01 -8.24
CA ALA A 30 -12.88 0.72 -8.83
C ALA A 30 -14.10 0.07 -8.13
N GLY A 31 -14.58 0.62 -7.02
CA GLY A 31 -15.68 0.06 -6.24
C GLY A 31 -15.31 -1.21 -5.45
N LEU A 32 -14.03 -1.51 -5.31
CA LEU A 32 -13.48 -2.66 -4.58
C LEU A 32 -13.49 -2.43 -3.06
N VAL A 33 -13.28 -1.18 -2.65
CA VAL A 33 -13.34 -0.76 -1.24
C VAL A 33 -14.55 0.13 -1.01
N ARG A 34 -15.28 -0.13 0.07
CA ARG A 34 -16.36 0.73 0.55
C ARG A 34 -16.16 1.05 2.03
N PRO A 35 -16.33 2.32 2.44
CA PRO A 35 -16.32 2.67 3.85
C PRO A 35 -17.50 2.01 4.59
N PRO A 36 -17.30 1.56 5.85
CA PRO A 36 -16.05 1.65 6.64
C PRO A 36 -15.09 0.49 6.30
N PHE A 37 -13.94 0.82 5.72
CA PHE A 37 -12.88 -0.14 5.46
C PHE A 37 -11.71 0.15 6.40
N THR A 38 -11.42 -0.79 7.29
CA THR A 38 -10.30 -0.69 8.22
C THR A 38 -9.07 -1.31 7.56
N VAL A 39 -7.98 -0.56 7.52
CA VAL A 39 -6.67 -1.09 7.12
C VAL A 39 -6.02 -1.63 8.39
N ASP A 40 -6.21 -2.94 8.65
CA ASP A 40 -5.57 -3.64 9.78
C ASP A 40 -4.10 -3.96 9.48
N ASP A 41 -3.32 -4.29 10.51
CA ASP A 41 -1.89 -4.66 10.37
C ASP A 41 -1.64 -5.76 9.33
N ALA A 42 -2.54 -6.74 9.23
CA ALA A 42 -2.44 -7.80 8.21
C ALA A 42 -2.60 -7.28 6.78
N ILE A 43 -3.41 -6.23 6.57
CA ILE A 43 -3.57 -5.56 5.28
C ILE A 43 -2.32 -4.73 5.01
N VAL A 44 -1.82 -3.98 5.99
CA VAL A 44 -0.59 -3.18 5.87
C VAL A 44 0.59 -4.07 5.49
N GLU A 45 0.79 -5.20 6.17
CA GLU A 45 1.88 -6.14 5.88
C GLU A 45 1.81 -6.65 4.43
N ARG A 46 0.59 -6.96 3.96
CA ARG A 46 0.37 -7.41 2.58
C ARG A 46 0.64 -6.31 1.55
N LEU A 47 0.20 -5.08 1.83
CA LEU A 47 0.44 -3.91 0.98
C LEU A 47 1.92 -3.52 0.94
N GLU A 48 2.61 -3.60 2.08
CA GLU A 48 4.06 -3.41 2.16
C GLU A 48 4.81 -4.46 1.32
N GLY A 49 4.33 -5.71 1.31
CA GLY A 49 4.85 -6.75 0.41
C GLY A 49 4.75 -6.37 -1.06
N TYR A 50 3.62 -5.80 -1.50
CA TYR A 50 3.45 -5.34 -2.88
C TYR A 50 4.31 -4.13 -3.22
N PHE A 51 4.43 -3.18 -2.28
CA PHE A 51 5.31 -2.04 -2.42
C PHE A 51 6.78 -2.47 -2.56
N LYS A 52 7.24 -3.39 -1.71
CA LYS A 52 8.60 -3.97 -1.79
C LYS A 52 8.84 -4.76 -3.07
N ALA A 53 7.81 -5.38 -3.62
CA ALA A 53 7.87 -6.05 -4.91
C ALA A 53 7.85 -5.08 -6.11
N GLY A 54 7.68 -3.77 -5.87
CA GLY A 54 7.70 -2.74 -6.90
C GLY A 54 6.39 -2.64 -7.71
N LEU A 55 5.28 -3.17 -7.17
CA LEU A 55 3.97 -3.04 -7.84
C LEU A 55 3.49 -1.60 -7.78
N THR A 56 2.76 -1.17 -8.81
CA THR A 56 1.99 0.07 -8.73
C THR A 56 0.78 -0.08 -7.79
N PRO A 57 0.25 1.01 -7.21
CA PRO A 57 -0.93 0.95 -6.35
C PRO A 57 -2.14 0.28 -7.04
N ALA A 58 -2.31 0.50 -8.36
CA ALA A 58 -3.35 -0.14 -9.15
C ALA A 58 -3.15 -1.66 -9.26
N GLU A 59 -1.93 -2.11 -9.56
CA GLU A 59 -1.60 -3.55 -9.60
C GLU A 59 -1.76 -4.19 -8.22
N GLY A 60 -1.34 -3.51 -7.15
CA GLY A 60 -1.54 -3.97 -5.78
C GLY A 60 -3.02 -4.10 -5.41
N ALA A 61 -3.89 -3.21 -5.89
CA ALA A 61 -5.33 -3.31 -5.67
C ALA A 61 -5.92 -4.52 -6.41
N ILE A 62 -5.53 -4.73 -7.66
CA ILE A 62 -5.94 -5.90 -8.44
C ILE A 62 -5.39 -7.20 -7.81
N ALA A 63 -4.15 -7.22 -7.33
CA ALA A 63 -3.58 -8.38 -6.66
C ALA A 63 -4.24 -8.67 -5.30
N PHE A 64 -4.64 -7.62 -4.57
CA PHE A 64 -5.30 -7.75 -3.28
C PHE A 64 -6.75 -8.22 -3.40
N PHE A 65 -7.53 -7.65 -4.32
CA PHE A 65 -8.97 -7.95 -4.49
C PHE A 65 -9.29 -8.93 -5.62
N GLY A 66 -8.42 -9.03 -6.62
CA GLY A 66 -8.69 -9.66 -7.92
C GLY A 66 -8.29 -11.13 -8.05
N PHE A 67 -8.16 -11.88 -6.96
CA PHE A 67 -8.03 -13.34 -7.06
C PHE A 67 -9.40 -13.98 -7.33
N VAL A 68 -9.85 -13.91 -8.59
CA VAL A 68 -10.88 -14.80 -9.15
C VAL A 68 -10.43 -15.26 -10.53
N HIS A 69 -9.65 -16.35 -10.57
CA HIS A 69 -9.71 -17.31 -11.67
C HIS A 69 -9.49 -18.72 -11.13
#